data_AF-A0A7S3E4L7-F1
#
_entry.id   AF-A0A7S3E4L7-F1
#
_cell.length_a   1.000
_cell.length_b   1.000
_cell.length_c   1.000
_cell.angle_alpha   90.00
_cell.angle_beta   90.00
_cell.angle_gamma   90.00
#
_symmetry.space_group_name_H-M   'P 1'
#
loop_
_entity.id
_entity.type
_entity.pdbx_description
1 polymer ?
#
loop_
_entity_poly.entity_id
_entity_poly.type
_entity_poly.pdbx_seq_one_letter_code
_entity_poly.pdbx_strand_id
1 'polypeptide(L)'
;SNISTDYASRIVKELGQGVNNIAPKQMSDQHILRLHQFMHQVRFGDPDGKYLSPAGEYNLRLGVMKELNPDMVATYQGDAKALEGHAFIVEAAVSIGGKDPTIEQNQLNVFRFANRIPLLFEQGNDVITKTAQAMKWNKYKIGLEQGVGVFVSIVSTKIPFKG
;
A
#
# COMPACT_ATOMS: atom_id res chain seq x y z
N SER A 1 -17.11 -3.75 5.46
CA SER A 1 -17.81 -3.37 4.21
C SER A 1 -17.56 -4.45 3.17
N ASN A 2 -18.29 -4.46 2.04
CA ASN A 2 -18.11 -5.41 0.93
C ASN A 2 -18.51 -6.88 1.16
N ILE A 3 -19.50 -7.13 2.02
CA ILE A 3 -20.14 -8.44 2.13
C ILE A 3 -21.63 -8.26 1.86
N SER A 4 -22.10 -8.74 0.72
CA SER A 4 -23.53 -8.76 0.38
C SER A 4 -24.24 -9.88 1.15
N THR A 5 -25.58 -9.81 1.24
CA THR A 5 -26.40 -10.85 1.87
C THR A 5 -26.16 -12.24 1.26
N ASP A 6 -26.04 -12.32 -0.07
CA ASP A 6 -25.75 -13.58 -0.76
C ASP A 6 -24.36 -14.10 -0.42
N TYR A 7 -23.36 -13.20 -0.35
CA TYR A 7 -22.00 -13.60 -0.03
C TYR A 7 -21.87 -14.05 1.42
N ALA A 8 -22.52 -13.35 2.36
CA ALA A 8 -22.61 -13.76 3.75
C ALA A 8 -23.25 -15.15 3.89
N SER A 9 -24.34 -15.40 3.16
CA SER A 9 -25.03 -16.70 3.18
C SER A 9 -24.14 -17.83 2.67
N ARG A 10 -23.32 -17.57 1.64
CA ARG A 10 -22.31 -18.52 1.13
C ARG A 10 -21.21 -18.79 2.15
N ILE A 11 -20.67 -17.76 2.78
CA ILE A 11 -19.64 -17.88 3.83
C ILE A 11 -20.16 -18.73 4.99
N VAL A 12 -21.37 -18.44 5.47
CA VAL A 12 -22.01 -19.19 6.56
C VAL A 12 -22.24 -20.66 6.17
N LYS A 13 -22.67 -20.91 4.93
CA LYS A 13 -22.82 -22.28 4.41
C LYS A 13 -21.48 -23.04 4.35
N GLU A 14 -20.40 -22.39 3.90
CA GLU A 14 -19.06 -22.99 3.80
C GLU A 14 -18.41 -23.23 5.17
N LEU A 15 -18.68 -22.37 6.16
CA LEU A 15 -18.28 -22.59 7.56
C LEU A 15 -18.82 -23.89 8.15
N GLY A 16 -19.95 -24.40 7.63
CA GLY A 16 -20.52 -25.69 8.00
C GLY A 16 -21.36 -25.68 9.28
N GLN A 17 -21.66 -26.88 9.79
CA GLN A 17 -22.56 -27.03 10.94
C GLN A 17 -21.97 -26.41 12.22
N GLY A 18 -22.83 -25.75 13.01
CA GLY A 18 -22.51 -25.17 14.32
C GLY A 18 -22.42 -23.64 14.37
N VAL A 19 -22.57 -22.92 13.25
CA VAL A 19 -22.56 -21.43 13.23
C VAL A 19 -23.83 -20.83 12.62
N ASN A 20 -24.70 -21.67 12.04
CA ASN A 20 -25.95 -21.24 11.40
C ASN A 20 -26.97 -20.77 12.45
N ASN A 21 -27.59 -19.61 12.22
CA ASN A 21 -28.65 -19.03 13.06
C ASN A 21 -28.29 -18.81 14.54
N ILE A 22 -26.98 -18.72 14.87
CA ILE A 22 -26.55 -18.31 16.20
C ILE A 22 -26.51 -16.79 16.26
N ALA A 23 -27.19 -16.19 17.25
CA ALA A 23 -27.10 -14.76 17.46
C ALA A 23 -25.63 -14.39 17.82
N PRO A 24 -25.06 -13.28 17.31
CA PRO A 24 -23.66 -12.91 17.59
C PRO A 24 -23.31 -12.90 19.09
N LYS A 25 -24.25 -12.50 19.95
CA LYS A 25 -24.10 -12.46 21.42
C LYS A 25 -23.97 -13.85 22.06
N GLN A 26 -24.38 -14.91 21.37
CA GLN A 26 -24.38 -16.29 21.85
C GLN A 26 -23.21 -17.11 21.27
N MET A 27 -22.32 -16.50 20.48
CA MET A 27 -21.15 -17.20 19.94
C MET A 27 -20.17 -17.55 21.05
N SER A 28 -19.72 -18.80 21.11
CA SER A 28 -18.63 -19.23 21.98
C SER A 28 -17.28 -18.84 21.37
N ASP A 29 -16.22 -18.87 22.18
CA ASP A 29 -14.86 -18.61 21.71
C ASP A 29 -14.44 -19.57 20.58
N GLN A 30 -14.88 -20.83 20.64
CA GLN A 30 -14.64 -21.81 19.58
C GLN A 30 -15.30 -21.38 18.26
N HIS A 31 -16.51 -20.83 18.31
CA HIS A 31 -17.18 -20.30 17.12
C HIS A 31 -16.43 -19.08 16.55
N ILE A 32 -15.97 -18.18 17.42
CA ILE A 32 -15.23 -16.97 17.02
C ILE A 32 -13.89 -17.34 16.37
N LEU A 33 -13.13 -18.25 16.98
CA LEU A 33 -11.84 -18.70 16.44
C LEU A 33 -11.99 -19.36 15.08
N ARG A 34 -13.01 -20.23 14.92
CA ARG A 34 -13.30 -20.87 13.63
C ARG A 34 -13.68 -19.85 12.57
N LEU A 35 -14.53 -18.87 12.91
CA LEU A 35 -14.89 -17.78 12.03
C LEU A 35 -13.66 -16.95 11.64
N HIS A 36 -12.84 -16.55 12.60
CA HIS A 36 -11.63 -15.79 12.35
C HIS A 36 -10.68 -16.52 11.38
N GLN A 37 -10.39 -17.80 11.62
CA GLN A 37 -9.55 -18.61 10.75
C GLN A 37 -10.13 -18.71 9.33
N PHE A 38 -11.44 -18.90 9.21
CA PHE A 38 -12.11 -18.95 7.92
C PHE A 38 -12.03 -17.61 7.17
N MET A 39 -12.22 -16.49 7.88
CA MET A 39 -12.13 -15.15 7.29
C MET A 39 -10.74 -14.85 6.72
N HIS A 40 -9.66 -15.46 7.23
CA HIS A 40 -8.33 -15.34 6.62
C HIS A 40 -8.15 -16.15 5.33
N GLN A 41 -8.96 -17.19 5.12
CA GLN A 41 -8.91 -18.03 3.93
C GLN A 41 -9.81 -17.49 2.81
N VAL A 42 -10.89 -16.81 3.18
CA VAL A 42 -11.83 -16.23 2.22
C VAL A 42 -11.21 -15.02 1.52
N ARG A 43 -11.31 -15.00 0.20
CA ARG A 43 -10.92 -13.83 -0.59
C ARG A 43 -12.07 -12.84 -0.67
N PHE A 44 -11.91 -11.67 -0.06
CA PHE A 44 -12.86 -10.58 -0.19
C PHE A 44 -12.57 -9.73 -1.44
N GLY A 45 -13.60 -9.05 -1.93
CA GLY A 45 -13.41 -8.00 -2.92
C GLY A 45 -12.59 -6.84 -2.33
N ASP A 46 -11.88 -6.12 -3.19
CA ASP A 46 -11.10 -4.96 -2.80
C ASP A 46 -11.97 -3.91 -2.10
N PRO A 47 -11.46 -3.22 -1.06
CA PRO A 47 -12.21 -2.21 -0.34
C PRO A 47 -12.48 -0.96 -1.19
N ASP A 48 -13.44 -0.16 -0.77
CA ASP A 48 -13.65 1.18 -1.32
C ASP A 48 -12.60 2.15 -0.76
N GLY A 49 -11.89 2.85 -1.66
CA GLY A 49 -10.87 3.83 -1.32
C GLY A 49 -11.41 5.20 -0.88
N LYS A 50 -12.72 5.45 -0.90
CA LYS A 50 -13.32 6.78 -0.64
C LYS A 50 -13.00 7.41 0.72
N TYR A 51 -12.60 6.59 1.70
CA TYR A 51 -12.25 7.05 3.05
C TYR A 51 -10.74 7.26 3.22
N LEU A 52 -9.97 7.01 2.18
CA LEU A 52 -8.55 7.28 2.12
C LEU A 52 -8.34 8.59 1.36
N SER A 53 -7.30 9.31 1.74
CA SER A 53 -6.99 10.64 1.20
C SER A 53 -5.60 10.63 0.54
N PRO A 54 -5.43 9.91 -0.59
CA PRO A 54 -4.18 9.95 -1.34
C PRO A 54 -3.85 11.37 -1.81
N ALA A 55 -2.61 11.60 -2.23
CA ALA A 55 -2.24 12.84 -2.89
C ALA A 55 -2.88 12.93 -4.29
N GLY A 56 -2.97 11.79 -4.97
CA GLY A 56 -3.34 11.64 -6.37
C GLY A 56 -2.12 11.73 -7.29
N GLU A 57 -2.14 11.00 -8.41
CA GLU A 57 -1.06 10.96 -9.39
C GLU A 57 -0.63 12.36 -9.86
N TYR A 58 -1.61 13.22 -10.14
CA TYR A 58 -1.37 14.58 -10.61
C TYR A 58 -0.59 15.42 -9.58
N ASN A 59 -1.03 15.42 -8.31
CA ASN A 59 -0.37 16.21 -7.27
C ASN A 59 0.99 15.64 -6.91
N LEU A 60 1.13 14.31 -6.89
CA LEU A 60 2.42 13.65 -6.70
C LEU A 60 3.40 14.07 -7.80
N ARG A 61 2.94 14.09 -9.07
CA ARG A 61 3.74 14.54 -10.22
C ARG A 61 4.19 16.00 -10.05
N LEU A 62 3.26 16.89 -9.71
CA LEU A 62 3.58 18.31 -9.51
C LEU A 62 4.59 18.52 -8.37
N GLY A 63 4.43 17.80 -7.26
CA GLY A 63 5.36 17.86 -6.13
C GLY A 63 6.77 17.43 -6.54
N VAL A 64 6.90 16.27 -7.19
CA VAL A 64 8.21 15.78 -7.66
C VAL A 64 8.84 16.73 -8.67
N MET A 65 8.07 17.25 -9.63
CA MET A 65 8.58 18.22 -10.61
C MET A 65 9.06 19.51 -9.96
N LYS A 66 8.32 20.02 -8.98
CA LYS A 66 8.66 21.27 -8.29
C LYS A 66 9.91 21.13 -7.44
N GLU A 67 10.02 20.06 -6.67
CA GLU A 67 11.09 19.90 -5.68
C GLU A 67 12.40 19.42 -6.31
N LEU A 68 12.35 18.50 -7.29
CA LEU A 68 13.58 17.93 -7.87
C LEU A 68 13.94 18.48 -9.26
N ASN A 69 12.98 19.09 -9.95
CA ASN A 69 13.10 19.50 -11.35
C ASN A 69 13.75 18.40 -12.25
N PRO A 70 13.21 17.17 -12.25
CA PRO A 70 13.77 16.05 -13.01
C PRO A 70 13.47 16.20 -14.51
N ASP A 71 14.26 15.53 -15.34
CA ASP A 71 14.03 15.51 -16.80
C ASP A 71 12.78 14.70 -17.15
N MET A 72 12.52 13.64 -16.38
CA MET A 72 11.35 12.78 -16.55
C MET A 72 10.78 12.38 -15.19
N VAL A 73 9.45 12.27 -15.14
CA VAL A 73 8.72 11.70 -14.01
C VAL A 73 7.55 10.86 -14.52
N ALA A 74 7.35 9.71 -13.89
CA ALA A 74 6.18 8.87 -14.03
C ALA A 74 5.54 8.68 -12.65
N THR A 75 4.21 8.73 -12.59
CA THR A 75 3.43 8.59 -11.35
C THR A 75 2.36 7.55 -11.55
N TYR A 76 1.98 6.86 -10.48
CA TYR A 76 0.87 5.90 -10.48
C TYR A 76 0.24 5.82 -9.10
N GLN A 77 -1.09 5.71 -9.06
CA GLN A 77 -1.85 5.38 -7.87
C GLN A 77 -2.51 4.01 -8.07
N GLY A 78 -2.20 3.07 -7.17
CA GLY A 78 -2.84 1.76 -7.18
C GLY A 78 -4.28 1.81 -6.68
N ASP A 79 -5.04 0.76 -7.02
CA ASP A 79 -6.36 0.53 -6.43
C ASP A 79 -6.27 0.32 -4.92
N ALA A 80 -7.36 0.62 -4.21
CA ALA A 80 -7.45 0.33 -2.78
C ALA A 80 -7.42 -1.18 -2.53
N LYS A 81 -6.56 -1.62 -1.60
CA LYS A 81 -6.43 -3.01 -1.14
C LYS A 81 -6.64 -3.08 0.36
N ALA A 82 -6.75 -4.27 0.92
CA ALA A 82 -6.91 -4.47 2.35
C ALA A 82 -5.77 -5.30 2.95
N LEU A 83 -5.29 -4.89 4.12
CA LEU A 83 -4.34 -5.64 4.94
C LEU A 83 -4.84 -5.63 6.38
N GLU A 84 -4.98 -6.81 7.00
CA GLU A 84 -5.50 -6.95 8.38
C GLU A 84 -6.85 -6.22 8.62
N GLY A 85 -7.70 -6.15 7.59
CA GLY A 85 -8.98 -5.43 7.67
C GLY A 85 -8.89 -3.91 7.47
N HIS A 86 -7.70 -3.36 7.28
CA HIS A 86 -7.48 -1.95 6.98
C HIS A 86 -7.31 -1.73 5.48
N ALA A 87 -8.14 -0.84 4.92
CA ALA A 87 -7.96 -0.40 3.55
C ALA A 87 -6.68 0.46 3.43
N PHE A 88 -5.93 0.26 2.36
CA PHE A 88 -4.76 1.05 2.01
C PHE A 88 -4.65 1.29 0.49
N ILE A 89 -4.01 2.38 0.11
CA ILE A 89 -3.60 2.73 -1.25
C ILE A 89 -2.10 2.95 -1.24
N VAL A 90 -1.44 2.56 -2.33
CA VAL A 90 -0.03 2.86 -2.58
C VAL A 90 0.05 3.79 -3.78
N GLU A 91 0.71 4.93 -3.58
CA GLU A 91 1.07 5.87 -4.64
C GLU A 91 2.57 5.79 -4.85
N ALA A 92 3.02 5.78 -6.10
CA ALA A 92 4.43 5.74 -6.42
C ALA A 92 4.77 6.72 -7.53
N ALA A 93 6.00 7.25 -7.49
CA ALA A 93 6.59 7.97 -8.60
C ALA A 93 8.04 7.53 -8.81
N VAL A 94 8.46 7.55 -10.06
CA VAL A 94 9.85 7.40 -10.46
C VAL A 94 10.26 8.66 -11.22
N SER A 95 11.34 9.30 -10.79
CA SER A 95 11.97 10.42 -11.49
C SER A 95 13.37 10.05 -11.94
N ILE A 96 13.79 10.59 -13.09
CA ILE A 96 15.11 10.37 -13.66
C ILE A 96 15.73 11.72 -13.99
N GLY A 97 17.01 11.87 -13.65
CA GLY A 97 17.76 13.11 -13.86
C GLY A 97 17.32 14.20 -12.89
N GLY A 98 17.55 15.44 -13.31
CA GLY A 98 17.32 16.62 -12.48
C GLY A 98 18.61 17.26 -12.00
N LYS A 99 18.47 18.48 -11.49
CA LYS A 99 19.58 19.35 -11.09
C LYS A 99 19.62 19.59 -9.58
N ASP A 100 18.69 19.02 -8.85
CA ASP A 100 18.63 19.19 -7.41
C ASP A 100 19.79 18.46 -6.73
N PRO A 101 20.58 19.14 -5.88
CA PRO A 101 21.76 18.56 -5.24
C PRO A 101 21.43 17.46 -4.22
N THR A 102 20.16 17.32 -3.80
CA THR A 102 19.72 16.23 -2.91
C THR A 102 19.61 14.88 -3.62
N ILE A 103 19.66 14.86 -4.95
CA ILE A 103 19.69 13.62 -5.74
C ILE A 103 21.12 13.18 -5.93
N GLU A 104 21.49 12.15 -5.18
CA GLU A 104 22.79 11.53 -5.32
C GLU A 104 22.84 10.71 -6.62
N GLN A 105 23.87 10.95 -7.43
CA GLN A 105 24.13 10.23 -8.67
C GLN A 105 24.62 8.80 -8.39
N ASN A 106 24.49 7.91 -9.37
CA ASN A 106 24.88 6.49 -9.31
C ASN A 106 24.13 5.66 -8.25
N GLN A 107 23.01 6.14 -7.72
CA GLN A 107 22.20 5.39 -6.77
C GLN A 107 20.71 5.72 -6.83
N LEU A 108 19.93 4.97 -6.04
CA LEU A 108 18.51 5.20 -5.83
C LEU A 108 18.29 6.16 -4.66
N ASN A 109 17.55 7.23 -4.92
CA ASN A 109 17.13 8.21 -3.92
C ASN A 109 15.68 7.90 -3.53
N VAL A 110 15.47 7.29 -2.36
CA VAL A 110 14.15 6.79 -1.96
C VAL A 110 13.47 7.75 -0.99
N PHE A 111 12.37 8.34 -1.43
CA PHE A 111 11.53 9.25 -0.65
C PHE A 111 10.27 8.51 -0.19
N ARG A 112 10.07 8.45 1.13
CA ARG A 112 9.02 7.63 1.75
C ARG A 112 8.00 8.50 2.45
N PHE A 113 6.74 8.15 2.28
CA PHE A 113 5.62 8.83 2.91
C PHE A 113 4.63 7.83 3.49
N ALA A 114 4.04 8.19 4.63
CA ALA A 114 2.92 7.48 5.21
C ALA A 114 1.85 8.51 5.59
N ASN A 115 0.62 8.36 5.09
CA ASN A 115 -0.48 9.29 5.34
C ASN A 115 -0.08 10.78 5.16
N ARG A 116 0.63 11.10 4.06
CA ARG A 116 1.15 12.45 3.72
C ARG A 116 2.29 12.97 4.61
N ILE A 117 2.82 12.17 5.52
CA ILE A 117 3.95 12.53 6.38
C ILE A 117 5.24 11.94 5.78
N PRO A 118 6.28 12.74 5.53
CA PRO A 118 7.58 12.23 5.09
C PRO A 118 8.28 11.45 6.22
N LEU A 119 8.84 10.28 5.88
CA LEU A 119 9.58 9.43 6.82
C LEU A 119 11.09 9.67 6.67
N LEU A 120 11.68 10.34 7.65
CA LEU A 120 13.09 10.78 7.59
C LEU A 120 14.08 9.75 8.16
N PHE A 121 13.63 8.86 9.05
CA PHE A 121 14.49 7.91 9.77
C PHE A 121 14.22 6.46 9.38
N GLU A 122 15.14 5.57 9.78
CA GLU A 122 15.03 4.10 9.64
C GLU A 122 14.91 3.55 8.20
N GLN A 123 15.47 4.26 7.22
CA GLN A 123 15.37 3.91 5.81
C GLN A 123 15.89 2.49 5.49
N GLY A 124 16.95 2.02 6.14
CA GLY A 124 17.58 0.73 5.84
C GLY A 124 16.68 -0.50 6.08
N ASN A 125 15.66 -0.37 6.94
CA ASN A 125 14.74 -1.47 7.24
C ASN A 125 13.32 -1.28 6.73
N ASP A 126 13.06 -0.18 6.02
CA ASP A 126 11.75 0.16 5.50
C ASP A 126 11.36 -0.71 4.29
N VAL A 127 10.09 -1.09 4.21
CA VAL A 127 9.55 -1.93 3.13
C VAL A 127 9.65 -1.25 1.76
N ILE A 128 9.44 0.06 1.69
CA ILE A 128 9.56 0.85 0.46
C ILE A 128 11.00 0.78 -0.04
N THR A 129 11.97 1.07 0.83
CA THR A 129 13.39 1.06 0.46
C THR A 129 13.85 -0.32 0.02
N LYS A 130 13.53 -1.36 0.79
CA LYS A 130 13.86 -2.75 0.42
C LYS A 130 13.24 -3.16 -0.92
N THR A 131 12.00 -2.76 -1.16
CA THR A 131 11.31 -3.04 -2.43
C THR A 131 11.99 -2.32 -3.59
N ALA A 132 12.28 -1.03 -3.46
CA ALA A 132 12.95 -0.24 -4.48
C ALA A 132 14.34 -0.78 -4.81
N GLN A 133 15.11 -1.20 -3.80
CA GLN A 133 16.44 -1.80 -3.96
C GLN A 133 16.39 -3.19 -4.60
N ALA A 134 15.36 -3.99 -4.30
CA ALA A 134 15.21 -5.33 -4.89
C ALA A 134 14.79 -5.31 -6.37
N MET A 135 14.27 -4.19 -6.87
CA MET A 135 13.86 -4.07 -8.27
C MET A 135 15.07 -4.09 -9.22
N LYS A 136 14.90 -4.78 -10.36
CA LYS A 136 15.90 -4.84 -11.43
C LYS A 136 15.73 -3.67 -12.40
N TRP A 137 16.19 -2.48 -12.01
CA TRP A 137 16.06 -1.22 -12.77
C TRP A 137 16.58 -1.30 -14.22
N ASN A 138 17.67 -2.06 -14.42
CA ASN A 138 18.24 -2.31 -15.74
C ASN A 138 17.26 -2.98 -16.72
N LYS A 139 16.32 -3.82 -16.24
CA LYS A 139 15.29 -4.42 -17.10
C LYS A 139 14.32 -3.39 -17.68
N TYR A 140 14.17 -2.26 -17.00
CA TYR A 140 13.37 -1.13 -17.44
C TYR A 140 14.20 -0.09 -18.21
N LYS A 141 15.46 -0.40 -18.56
CA LYS A 141 16.41 0.51 -19.23
C LYS A 141 16.69 1.78 -18.41
N ILE A 142 16.60 1.69 -17.09
CA ILE A 142 16.91 2.77 -16.16
C ILE A 142 18.32 2.53 -15.60
N GLY A 143 19.26 3.38 -15.98
CA GLY A 143 20.60 3.46 -15.41
C GLY A 143 20.62 4.40 -14.21
N LEU A 144 21.39 4.06 -13.16
CA LEU A 144 21.45 4.85 -11.93
C LEU A 144 22.37 6.07 -12.04
N GLU A 145 23.17 6.14 -13.11
CA GLU A 145 24.17 7.20 -13.35
C GLU A 145 23.60 8.62 -13.24
N GLN A 146 22.38 8.84 -13.74
CA GLN A 146 21.73 10.16 -13.76
C GLN A 146 21.03 10.52 -12.44
N GLY A 147 21.06 9.64 -11.45
CA GLY A 147 20.25 9.76 -10.24
C GLY A 147 18.79 9.37 -10.52
N VAL A 148 18.26 8.44 -9.74
CA VAL A 148 16.87 7.98 -9.86
C VAL A 148 16.16 8.26 -8.54
N GLY A 149 15.09 9.06 -8.60
CA GLY A 149 14.20 9.31 -7.47
C GLY A 149 13.06 8.31 -7.45
N VAL A 150 12.82 7.69 -6.29
CA VAL A 150 11.71 6.76 -6.07
C VAL A 150 10.88 7.27 -4.91
N PHE A 151 9.68 7.73 -5.21
CA PHE A 151 8.74 8.23 -4.22
C PHE A 151 7.67 7.18 -3.99
N VAL A 152 7.39 6.84 -2.73
CA VAL A 152 6.26 5.97 -2.41
C VAL A 152 5.52 6.50 -1.19
N SER A 153 4.20 6.59 -1.32
CA SER A 153 3.27 6.96 -0.25
C SER A 153 2.34 5.79 0.04
N ILE A 154 2.31 5.35 1.31
CA ILE A 154 1.31 4.39 1.79
C ILE A 154 0.23 5.17 2.54
N VAL A 155 -1.00 5.06 2.09
CA VAL A 155 -2.15 5.76 2.67
C VAL A 155 -3.12 4.73 3.23
N SER A 156 -3.34 4.74 4.53
CA SER A 156 -4.13 3.72 5.23
C SER A 156 -4.75 4.27 6.51
N THR A 157 -5.82 3.62 6.97
CA THR A 157 -6.36 3.84 8.32
C THR A 157 -5.44 3.32 9.42
N LYS A 158 -4.54 2.38 9.10
CA LYS A 158 -3.49 1.87 9.99
C LYS A 158 -2.21 1.65 9.19
N ILE A 159 -1.15 2.37 9.55
CA ILE A 159 0.19 2.16 8.99
C ILE A 159 0.94 1.20 9.92
N PRO A 160 1.39 0.03 9.42
CA PRO A 160 2.13 -0.93 10.24
C PRO A 160 3.59 -0.49 10.37
N PHE A 161 3.85 0.46 11.27
CA PHE A 161 5.22 0.82 11.61
C PHE A 161 5.93 -0.34 12.32
N LYS A 162 7.25 -0.42 12.11
CA LYS A 162 8.09 -1.29 12.91
C LYS A 162 8.12 -0.74 14.35
N GLY A 163 7.94 -1.62 15.34
CA GLY A 163 8.12 -1.32 16.76
C GLY A 163 9.57 -1.46 17.22
#